data_AF-A0A7G6YIA7-F1
#
_entry.id   AF-A0A7G6YIA7-F1
#
_cell.length_a   1.000
_cell.length_b   1.000
_cell.length_c   1.000
_cell.angle_alpha   90.00
_cell.angle_beta   90.00
_cell.angle_gamma   90.00
#
_symmetry.space_group_name_H-M   'P 1'
#
loop_
_entity.id
_entity.type
_entity.pdbx_description
1 polymer ?
#
loop_
_entity_poly.entity_id
_entity_poly.type
_entity_poly.pdbx_seq_one_letter_code
_entity_poly.pdbx_strand_id
1 'polypeptide(L)'
;MLYQPSAFGLFLLFGLDLAALALLYFLIRLPFRWERVLLYGAAVLLVLFSSFLKLLFSELAPGASTPGDLQIENRLSSSFQTFYYLSEDKDGQLQADWKEYMLGRRKTRMLEMEGFRGLLIAKKINGQWQYQRVLPSHLTAVLDPAHFQPDTSGRVARAVWMHFGVELSTYLSELLTLVVFSLLVYRLPTAFRKRTTRPSKRLLAAW
;
A
#
# COMPACT_ATOMS: atom_id res chain seq x y z
N MET A 1 -6.34 4.11 9.02
CA MET A 1 -6.84 3.77 7.65
C MET A 1 -5.61 3.69 6.78
N LEU A 2 -5.36 2.59 6.07
CA LEU A 2 -4.34 2.59 5.02
C LEU A 2 -5.00 3.15 3.77
N TYR A 3 -4.71 4.41 3.44
CA TYR A 3 -5.16 4.95 2.16
C TYR A 3 -4.37 4.24 1.06
N GLN A 4 -5.08 3.78 0.02
CA GLN A 4 -4.44 3.14 -1.11
C GLN A 4 -3.89 4.23 -2.04
N PRO A 5 -2.59 4.25 -2.34
CA PRO A 5 -2.05 5.22 -3.28
C PRO A 5 -2.77 5.02 -4.62
N SER A 6 -3.02 6.12 -5.34
CA SER A 6 -3.51 6.01 -6.72
C SER A 6 -2.58 5.10 -7.53
N ALA A 7 -3.08 4.49 -8.61
CA ALA A 7 -2.24 3.66 -9.48
C ALA A 7 -0.96 4.39 -9.94
N PHE A 8 -1.05 5.71 -10.16
CA PHE A 8 0.09 6.58 -10.42
C PHE A 8 1.04 6.69 -9.23
N GLY A 9 0.51 6.90 -8.02
CA GLY A 9 1.29 6.92 -6.78
C GLY A 9 2.04 5.61 -6.55
N LEU A 10 1.40 4.46 -6.76
CA LEU A 10 2.05 3.14 -6.68
C LEU A 10 3.17 2.98 -7.70
N PHE A 11 2.92 3.35 -8.96
CA PHE A 11 3.93 3.30 -10.01
C PHE A 11 5.16 4.14 -9.65
N LEU A 12 4.93 5.34 -9.13
CA LEU A 12 5.98 6.24 -8.68
C LEU A 12 6.76 5.65 -7.49
N LEU A 13 6.07 5.15 -6.46
CA LEU A 13 6.70 4.53 -5.29
C LEU A 13 7.55 3.32 -5.67
N PHE A 14 7.02 2.44 -6.53
CA PHE A 14 7.74 1.27 -7.02
C PHE A 14 8.96 1.67 -7.86
N GLY A 15 8.82 2.68 -8.72
CA GLY A 15 9.93 3.23 -9.50
C GLY A 15 11.06 3.79 -8.64
N LEU A 16 10.73 4.48 -7.54
CA LEU A 16 11.71 5.00 -6.59
C LEU A 16 12.48 3.88 -5.88
N ASP A 17 11.78 2.82 -5.47
CA ASP A 17 12.42 1.67 -4.82
C ASP A 17 13.38 0.93 -5.79
N LEU A 18 12.99 0.77 -7.05
CA LEU A 18 13.86 0.21 -8.09
C LEU A 18 15.08 1.10 -8.39
N ALA A 19 14.89 2.42 -8.42
CA ALA A 19 15.99 3.36 -8.58
C ALA A 19 16.98 3.28 -7.41
N ALA A 20 16.49 3.12 -6.18
CA ALA A 20 17.34 2.95 -5.00
C ALA A 20 18.14 1.63 -5.07
N LEU A 21 17.52 0.54 -5.52
CA LEU A 21 18.24 -0.72 -5.79
C LEU A 21 19.30 -0.56 -6.87
N ALA A 22 18.98 0.14 -7.96
CA ALA A 22 19.94 0.39 -9.04
C ALA A 22 21.15 1.18 -8.53
N LEU A 23 20.93 2.24 -7.73
CA LEU A 23 22.02 2.99 -7.10
C LEU A 23 22.88 2.08 -6.21
N LEU A 24 22.26 1.27 -5.35
CA LEU A 24 23.01 0.31 -4.51
C LEU A 24 23.81 -0.71 -5.33
N TYR A 25 23.29 -1.16 -6.46
CA TYR A 25 23.99 -2.05 -7.37
C TYR A 25 25.22 -1.38 -7.99
N PHE A 26 25.09 -0.14 -8.46
CA PHE A 26 26.21 0.63 -9.03
C PHE A 26 27.29 0.97 -8.00
N LEU A 27 26.92 1.11 -6.72
CA LEU A 27 27.86 1.36 -5.62
C LEU A 27 29.00 0.33 -5.56
N ILE A 28 28.71 -0.92 -5.92
CA ILE A 28 29.68 -2.03 -5.90
C ILE A 28 30.71 -1.90 -7.03
N ARG A 29 30.33 -1.25 -8.14
CA ARG A 29 31.12 -1.18 -9.37
C ARG A 29 32.05 0.04 -9.43
N LEU A 30 31.82 1.07 -8.62
CA LEU A 30 32.61 2.31 -8.67
C LEU A 30 34.00 2.12 -8.02
N PRO A 31 35.10 2.55 -8.66
CA PRO A 31 36.45 2.36 -8.11
C PRO A 31 36.85 3.42 -7.07
N PHE A 32 36.29 4.63 -7.14
CA PHE A 32 36.70 5.78 -6.33
C PHE A 32 35.89 5.92 -5.03
N ARG A 33 36.53 6.39 -3.96
CA ARG A 33 35.91 6.49 -2.62
C ARG A 33 34.83 7.57 -2.56
N TRP A 34 35.09 8.76 -3.10
CA TRP A 34 34.16 9.88 -3.04
C TRP A 34 32.87 9.63 -3.82
N GLU A 35 32.98 9.03 -5.01
CA GLU A 35 31.82 8.61 -5.81
C GLU A 35 30.95 7.61 -5.05
N ARG A 36 31.53 6.63 -4.35
CA ARG A 36 30.77 5.69 -3.51
C ARG A 36 30.05 6.39 -2.36
N VAL A 37 30.70 7.36 -1.70
CA VAL A 37 30.08 8.11 -0.60
C VAL A 37 28.91 8.95 -1.11
N LEU A 38 29.08 9.63 -2.26
CA LEU A 38 28.01 10.40 -2.88
C LEU A 38 26.84 9.51 -3.30
N LEU A 39 27.12 8.38 -3.96
CA LEU A 39 26.10 7.45 -4.42
C LEU A 39 25.38 6.77 -3.24
N TYR A 40 26.10 6.46 -2.16
CA TYR A 40 25.51 5.98 -0.91
C TYR A 40 24.59 7.03 -0.30
N GLY A 41 25.05 8.28 -0.21
CA GLY A 41 24.24 9.41 0.29
C GLY A 41 22.98 9.62 -0.55
N ALA A 42 23.09 9.56 -1.88
CA ALA A 42 21.96 9.65 -2.79
C ALA A 42 20.96 8.49 -2.58
N ALA A 43 21.45 7.26 -2.39
CA ALA A 43 20.59 6.11 -2.10
C ALA A 43 19.86 6.25 -0.75
N VAL A 44 20.55 6.75 0.29
CA VAL A 44 19.92 7.04 1.60
C VAL A 44 18.83 8.10 1.44
N LEU A 45 19.13 9.23 0.78
CA LEU A 45 18.17 10.30 0.55
C LEU A 45 16.95 9.81 -0.24
N LEU A 46 17.16 8.98 -1.26
CA LEU A 46 16.09 8.40 -2.07
C LEU A 46 15.19 7.47 -1.25
N VAL A 47 15.77 6.65 -0.35
CA VAL A 47 15.00 5.78 0.55
C VAL A 47 14.22 6.60 1.57
N LEU A 48 14.81 7.66 2.13
CA LEU A 48 14.12 8.55 3.06
C LEU A 48 12.97 9.28 2.36
N PHE A 49 13.19 9.76 1.14
CA PHE A 49 12.16 10.40 0.34
C PHE A 49 11.04 9.43 -0.07
N SER A 50 11.38 8.21 -0.53
CA SER A 50 10.41 7.16 -0.83
C SER A 50 9.58 6.80 0.41
N SER A 51 10.24 6.62 1.56
CA SER A 51 9.56 6.36 2.85
C SER A 51 8.64 7.51 3.25
N PHE A 52 9.08 8.76 3.09
CA PHE A 52 8.25 9.93 3.37
C PHE A 52 7.01 9.97 2.47
N LEU A 53 7.15 9.70 1.17
CA LEU A 53 6.01 9.61 0.26
C LEU A 53 5.07 8.46 0.65
N LYS A 54 5.60 7.30 1.02
CA LYS A 54 4.78 6.19 1.52
C LYS A 54 3.99 6.58 2.76
N LEU A 55 4.59 7.31 3.69
CA LEU A 55 3.88 7.83 4.86
C LEU A 55 2.81 8.84 4.45
N LEU A 56 3.13 9.78 3.57
CA LEU A 56 2.19 10.77 3.04
C LEU A 56 0.99 10.12 2.31
N PHE A 57 1.22 9.00 1.62
CA PHE A 57 0.17 8.25 0.94
C PHE A 57 -0.50 7.19 1.82
N SER A 58 0.10 6.83 2.97
CA SER A 58 -0.49 5.91 3.95
C SER A 58 -1.45 6.65 4.89
N GLU A 59 -1.15 7.92 5.19
CA GLU A 59 -1.98 8.81 6.00
C GLU A 59 -2.18 10.14 5.27
N LEU A 60 -3.41 10.38 4.80
CA LEU A 60 -4.11 11.67 4.88
C LEU A 60 -5.47 11.48 4.20
N ALA A 61 -6.50 11.21 5.01
CA ALA A 61 -7.79 11.78 4.70
C ALA A 61 -7.63 13.30 4.83
N PRO A 62 -7.83 14.11 3.78
CA PRO A 62 -8.11 15.52 3.99
C PRO A 62 -9.54 15.59 4.56
N GLY A 63 -9.67 15.47 5.88
CA GLY A 63 -10.95 15.36 6.56
C GLY A 63 -11.25 16.56 7.44
N ALA A 64 -11.37 17.76 6.86
CA ALA A 64 -12.15 18.82 7.48
C ALA A 64 -13.63 18.56 7.15
N SER A 65 -14.20 17.47 7.68
CA SER A 65 -15.64 17.19 7.54
C SER A 65 -16.16 16.18 8.57
N THR A 66 -17.46 16.27 8.80
CA THR A 66 -18.15 15.65 9.94
C THR A 66 -18.21 14.12 9.77
N PRO A 67 -17.65 13.33 10.72
CA PRO A 67 -17.71 11.88 10.64
C PRO A 67 -19.16 11.39 10.75
N GLY A 68 -19.53 10.45 9.89
CA GLY A 68 -20.76 9.67 10.01
C GLY A 68 -20.46 8.33 10.67
N ASP A 69 -21.14 8.01 11.76
CA ASP A 69 -21.00 6.70 12.39
C ASP A 69 -21.85 5.68 11.63
N LEU A 70 -21.20 4.73 10.95
CA LEU A 70 -21.89 3.59 10.35
C LEU A 70 -21.72 2.36 11.25
N GLN A 71 -22.75 2.06 12.02
CA GLN A 71 -22.77 0.82 12.76
C GLN A 71 -23.12 -0.36 11.84
N ILE A 72 -22.30 -1.41 11.86
CA ILE A 72 -22.50 -2.59 11.01
C ILE A 72 -22.90 -3.77 11.90
N GLU A 73 -24.12 -4.26 11.70
CA GLU A 73 -24.64 -5.42 12.40
C GLU A 73 -24.67 -6.61 11.43
N ASN A 74 -23.85 -7.62 11.70
CA ASN A 74 -23.76 -8.84 10.91
C ASN A 74 -24.60 -9.94 11.53
N ARG A 75 -25.82 -10.12 11.01
CA ARG A 75 -26.75 -11.15 11.47
C ARG A 75 -26.52 -12.50 10.79
N LEU A 76 -25.60 -12.59 9.82
CA LEU A 76 -25.37 -13.79 9.02
C LEU A 76 -24.75 -14.95 9.81
N SER A 77 -23.81 -14.69 10.72
CA SER A 77 -23.10 -15.75 11.45
C SER A 77 -22.19 -15.19 12.55
N SER A 78 -21.88 -15.99 13.57
CA SER A 78 -20.78 -15.73 14.51
C SER A 78 -19.37 -15.98 13.94
N SER A 79 -19.25 -16.45 12.68
CA SER A 79 -17.97 -16.76 12.06
C SER A 79 -17.25 -15.53 11.50
N PHE A 80 -15.95 -15.69 11.23
CA PHE A 80 -15.14 -14.69 10.52
C PHE A 80 -15.72 -14.41 9.14
N GLN A 81 -15.92 -13.13 8.81
CA GLN A 81 -16.43 -12.69 7.51
C GLN A 81 -15.57 -11.56 6.95
N THR A 82 -15.39 -11.56 5.63
CA THR A 82 -14.71 -10.48 4.92
C THR A 82 -15.73 -9.69 4.11
N PHE A 83 -15.72 -8.37 4.28
CA PHE A 83 -16.54 -7.43 3.54
C PHE A 83 -15.65 -6.45 2.79
N TYR A 84 -16.12 -5.97 1.65
CA TYR A 84 -15.49 -4.90 0.91
C TYR A 84 -16.43 -3.69 0.93
N TYR A 85 -15.90 -2.52 1.26
CA TYR A 85 -16.59 -1.25 1.10
C TYR A 85 -16.21 -0.68 -0.25
N LEU A 86 -17.22 -0.37 -1.04
CA LEU A 86 -17.06 0.18 -2.37
C LEU A 86 -17.79 1.51 -2.47
N SER A 87 -17.18 2.42 -3.20
CA SER A 87 -17.78 3.65 -3.67
C SER A 87 -18.10 3.55 -5.16
N GLU A 88 -19.07 4.35 -5.56
CA GLU A 88 -19.41 4.56 -6.96
C GLU A 88 -18.95 5.97 -7.35
N ASP A 89 -18.11 6.07 -8.37
CA ASP A 89 -17.62 7.34 -8.87
C ASP A 89 -18.70 8.10 -9.69
N LYS A 90 -18.35 9.28 -10.23
CA LYS A 90 -19.28 10.10 -11.03
C LYS A 90 -19.72 9.43 -12.33
N ASP A 91 -18.90 8.54 -12.87
CA ASP A 91 -19.12 7.83 -14.14
C ASP A 91 -19.77 6.46 -13.92
N GLY A 92 -20.09 6.11 -12.67
CA GLY A 92 -20.67 4.83 -12.30
C GLY A 92 -19.67 3.68 -12.33
N GLN A 93 -18.37 3.91 -12.18
CA GLN A 93 -17.42 2.83 -11.89
C GLN A 93 -17.39 2.55 -10.38
N LEU A 94 -17.21 1.28 -10.04
CA LEU A 94 -17.03 0.88 -8.64
C LEU A 94 -15.54 0.85 -8.31
N GLN A 95 -15.20 1.42 -7.17
CA GLN A 95 -13.88 1.32 -6.56
C GLN A 95 -14.04 0.68 -5.19
N ALA A 96 -13.22 -0.33 -4.89
CA ALA A 96 -13.18 -0.90 -3.55
C ALA A 96 -12.19 -0.07 -2.72
N ASP A 97 -12.73 0.66 -1.75
CA ASP A 97 -11.97 1.57 -0.91
C ASP A 97 -11.34 0.83 0.28
N TRP A 98 -12.00 -0.23 0.74
CA TRP A 98 -11.55 -0.92 1.92
C TRP A 98 -11.99 -2.38 2.01
N LYS A 99 -11.11 -3.21 2.59
CA LYS A 99 -11.37 -4.60 2.97
C LYS A 99 -11.46 -4.74 4.48
N GLU A 100 -12.62 -5.15 4.96
CA GLU A 100 -12.93 -5.29 6.38
C GLU A 100 -13.03 -6.75 6.80
N TYR A 101 -12.34 -7.06 7.88
CA TYR A 101 -12.48 -8.34 8.57
C TYR A 101 -13.37 -8.17 9.80
N MET A 102 -14.47 -8.90 9.82
CA MET A 102 -15.44 -8.87 10.89
C MET A 102 -15.41 -10.20 11.65
N LEU A 103 -15.09 -10.11 12.93
CA LEU A 103 -15.24 -11.18 13.91
C LEU A 103 -16.49 -10.92 14.75
N GLY A 104 -17.42 -11.87 14.74
CA GLY A 104 -18.64 -11.81 15.53
C GLY A 104 -19.81 -11.10 14.83
N ARG A 105 -20.88 -10.87 15.62
CA ARG A 105 -22.20 -10.45 15.11
C ARG A 105 -22.38 -8.93 14.97
N ARG A 106 -21.54 -8.11 15.58
CA ARG A 106 -21.67 -6.65 15.54
C ARG A 106 -20.30 -5.98 15.58
N LYS A 107 -20.12 -4.96 14.75
CA LYS A 107 -18.91 -4.14 14.71
C LYS A 107 -19.32 -2.72 14.35
N THR A 108 -19.03 -1.76 15.22
CA THR A 108 -19.24 -0.35 14.90
C THR A 108 -18.04 0.14 14.11
N ARG A 109 -18.28 0.89 13.03
CA ARG A 109 -17.20 1.51 12.29
C ARG A 109 -17.53 2.95 11.92
N MET A 110 -16.64 3.86 12.24
CA MET A 110 -16.73 5.24 11.75
C MET A 110 -16.22 5.25 10.31
N LEU A 111 -17.05 5.72 9.39
CA LEU A 111 -16.69 5.91 7.98
C LEU A 111 -16.95 7.37 7.63
N GLU A 112 -15.95 8.04 7.09
CA GLU A 112 -16.15 9.38 6.54
C GLU A 112 -16.99 9.22 5.26
N MET A 113 -18.25 9.65 5.32
CA MET A 113 -19.21 9.49 4.22
C MET A 113 -19.38 10.77 3.39
N GLU A 114 -18.49 11.76 3.53
CA GLU A 114 -18.60 13.01 2.79
C GLU A 114 -18.45 12.79 1.27
N GLY A 115 -19.43 13.29 0.49
CA GLY A 115 -19.41 13.19 -0.97
C GLY A 115 -19.79 11.81 -1.54
N PHE A 116 -20.03 10.78 -0.71
CA PHE A 116 -20.43 9.46 -1.17
C PHE A 116 -21.90 9.47 -1.62
N ARG A 117 -22.15 9.17 -2.89
CA ARG A 117 -23.51 9.00 -3.46
C ARG A 117 -24.21 7.71 -2.99
N GLY A 118 -23.50 6.88 -2.24
CA GLY A 118 -23.96 5.62 -1.66
C GLY A 118 -22.75 4.72 -1.38
N LEU A 119 -22.77 4.07 -0.22
CA LEU A 119 -21.78 3.05 0.12
C LEU A 119 -22.30 1.70 -0.34
N LEU A 120 -21.49 0.93 -1.06
CA LEU A 120 -21.81 -0.46 -1.37
C LEU A 120 -20.99 -1.36 -0.46
N ILE A 121 -21.65 -2.29 0.21
CA ILE A 121 -21.00 -3.34 1.00
C ILE A 121 -21.07 -4.61 0.18
N ALA A 122 -19.93 -5.15 -0.24
CA ALA A 122 -19.86 -6.40 -0.99
C ALA A 122 -19.27 -7.54 -0.18
N LYS A 123 -19.69 -8.76 -0.51
CA LYS A 123 -19.21 -10.00 0.07
C LYS A 123 -19.36 -11.14 -0.93
N LYS A 124 -18.50 -12.15 -0.79
CA LYS A 124 -18.65 -13.42 -1.51
C LYS A 124 -19.56 -14.37 -0.73
N ILE A 125 -20.71 -14.73 -1.29
CA ILE A 125 -21.71 -15.64 -0.71
C ILE A 125 -21.91 -16.80 -1.70
N ASN A 126 -21.75 -18.04 -1.23
CA ASN A 126 -21.86 -19.25 -2.07
C ASN A 126 -21.02 -19.18 -3.36
N GLY A 127 -19.81 -18.61 -3.27
CA GLY A 127 -18.89 -18.48 -4.40
C GLY A 127 -19.17 -17.30 -5.34
N GLN A 128 -20.26 -16.57 -5.16
CA GLN A 128 -20.64 -15.42 -6.00
C GLN A 128 -20.49 -14.09 -5.25
N TRP A 129 -20.07 -13.05 -5.96
CA TRP A 129 -20.06 -11.70 -5.41
C TRP A 129 -21.49 -11.17 -5.31
N GLN A 130 -21.83 -10.65 -4.14
CA GLN A 130 -23.09 -9.99 -3.87
C GLN A 130 -22.81 -8.67 -3.17
N TYR A 131 -23.72 -7.71 -3.29
CA TYR A 131 -23.58 -6.39 -2.66
C TYR A 131 -24.91 -5.87 -2.11
N GLN A 132 -24.81 -5.01 -1.11
CA GLN A 132 -25.91 -4.26 -0.53
C GLN A 132 -25.57 -2.77 -0.59
N ARG A 133 -26.52 -1.94 -1.05
CA ARG A 133 -26.36 -0.48 -1.01
C ARG A 133 -26.81 0.05 0.35
N VAL A 134 -25.94 0.82 0.99
CA VAL A 134 -26.20 1.53 2.23
C VAL A 134 -26.30 3.02 1.91
N LEU A 135 -27.47 3.60 2.19
CA LEU A 135 -27.73 5.00 1.97
C LEU A 135 -27.15 5.82 3.14
N PRO A 136 -26.60 7.02 2.89
CA PRO A 136 -26.01 7.88 3.92
C PRO A 136 -26.97 8.23 5.07
N SER A 137 -28.28 8.16 4.84
CA SER A 137 -29.30 8.39 5.88
C SER A 137 -29.35 7.31 6.96
N HIS A 138 -28.62 6.20 6.79
CA HIS A 138 -28.63 5.07 7.72
C HIS A 138 -27.37 5.09 8.59
N LEU A 139 -27.54 5.42 9.88
CA LEU A 139 -26.48 5.29 10.89
C LEU A 139 -26.18 3.83 11.25
N THR A 140 -27.01 2.88 10.80
CA THR A 140 -26.81 1.45 11.02
C THR A 140 -27.11 0.66 9.75
N ALA A 141 -26.11 -0.05 9.25
CA ALA A 141 -26.26 -1.04 8.19
C ALA A 141 -26.42 -2.43 8.79
N VAL A 142 -27.59 -3.04 8.57
CA VAL A 142 -27.83 -4.43 8.93
C VAL A 142 -27.48 -5.32 7.74
N LEU A 143 -26.46 -6.15 7.91
CA LEU A 143 -26.00 -7.12 6.92
C LEU A 143 -26.79 -8.42 7.10
N ASP A 144 -27.87 -8.51 6.33
CA ASP A 144 -28.74 -9.68 6.23
C ASP A 144 -28.60 -10.24 4.81
N PRO A 145 -28.43 -11.58 4.62
CA PRO A 145 -28.28 -12.15 3.28
C PRO A 145 -29.43 -11.80 2.34
N ALA A 146 -30.64 -11.55 2.87
CA ALA A 146 -31.80 -11.16 2.07
C ALA A 146 -31.64 -9.78 1.39
N HIS A 147 -30.78 -8.90 1.93
CA HIS A 147 -30.54 -7.57 1.37
C HIS A 147 -29.37 -7.54 0.37
N PHE A 148 -28.63 -8.63 0.23
CA PHE A 148 -27.55 -8.74 -0.75
C PHE A 148 -28.11 -9.12 -2.12
N GLN A 149 -27.74 -8.34 -3.12
CA GLN A 149 -28.08 -8.57 -4.51
C GLN A 149 -26.87 -9.17 -5.24
N PRO A 150 -27.05 -10.16 -6.13
CA PRO A 150 -25.95 -10.72 -6.90
C PRO A 150 -25.35 -9.70 -7.85
N ASP A 151 -24.02 -9.66 -7.96
CA ASP A 151 -23.34 -8.87 -8.99
C ASP A 151 -23.43 -9.58 -10.35
N THR A 152 -24.44 -9.23 -11.13
CA THR A 152 -24.64 -9.76 -12.49
C THR A 152 -23.72 -9.10 -13.52
N SER A 153 -23.17 -7.92 -13.22
CA SER A 153 -22.37 -7.11 -14.13
C SER A 153 -20.87 -7.37 -14.03
N GLY A 154 -20.42 -8.04 -12.97
CA GLY A 154 -19.01 -8.25 -12.67
C GLY A 154 -18.26 -6.99 -12.21
N ARG A 155 -18.97 -5.87 -11.99
CA ARG A 155 -18.37 -4.59 -11.57
C ARG A 155 -17.76 -4.69 -10.17
N VAL A 156 -18.41 -5.40 -9.25
CA VAL A 156 -17.91 -5.61 -7.88
C VAL A 156 -16.67 -6.48 -7.92
N ALA A 157 -16.74 -7.59 -8.66
CA ALA A 157 -15.60 -8.50 -8.81
C ALA A 157 -14.36 -7.76 -9.33
N ARG A 158 -14.53 -6.92 -10.36
CA ARG A 158 -13.45 -6.12 -10.93
C ARG A 158 -12.89 -5.12 -9.93
N ALA A 159 -13.74 -4.38 -9.22
CA ALA A 159 -13.30 -3.42 -8.21
C ALA A 159 -12.48 -4.07 -7.10
N VAL A 160 -12.94 -5.23 -6.60
CA VAL A 160 -12.20 -6.02 -5.59
C VAL A 160 -10.86 -6.52 -6.12
N TRP A 161 -10.80 -6.99 -7.37
CA TRP A 161 -9.55 -7.41 -7.99
C TRP A 161 -8.54 -6.27 -8.14
N MET A 162 -9.00 -5.08 -8.53
CA MET A 162 -8.13 -3.90 -8.60
C MET A 162 -7.60 -3.54 -7.21
N HIS A 163 -8.45 -3.54 -6.18
CA HIS A 163 -8.05 -3.29 -4.80
C HIS A 163 -7.00 -4.30 -4.31
N PHE A 164 -7.17 -5.59 -4.63
CA PHE A 164 -6.18 -6.61 -4.30
C PHE A 164 -4.83 -6.35 -5.00
N GLY A 165 -4.86 -5.96 -6.29
CA GLY A 165 -3.64 -5.61 -7.02
C GLY A 165 -2.91 -4.42 -6.41
N VAL A 166 -3.65 -3.42 -5.92
CA VAL A 166 -3.09 -2.27 -5.21
C VAL A 166 -2.50 -2.69 -3.87
N GLU A 167 -3.24 -3.44 -3.06
CA GLU A 167 -2.79 -3.96 -1.76
C GLU A 167 -1.50 -4.78 -1.90
N LEU A 168 -1.45 -5.70 -2.88
CA LEU A 168 -0.27 -6.50 -3.18
C LEU A 168 0.92 -5.63 -3.61
N SER A 169 0.68 -4.61 -4.44
CA SER A 169 1.73 -3.70 -4.92
C SER A 169 2.32 -2.87 -3.78
N THR A 170 1.48 -2.41 -2.84
CA THR A 170 1.92 -1.73 -1.62
C THR A 170 2.81 -2.65 -0.79
N TYR A 171 2.37 -3.87 -0.50
CA TYR A 171 3.18 -4.83 0.26
C TYR A 171 4.50 -5.16 -0.43
N LEU A 172 4.50 -5.32 -1.75
CA LEU A 172 5.72 -5.57 -2.50
C LEU A 172 6.69 -4.38 -2.44
N SER A 173 6.16 -3.16 -2.54
CA SER A 173 6.93 -1.92 -2.43
C SER A 173 7.51 -1.74 -1.02
N GLU A 174 6.75 -2.03 0.05
CA GLU A 174 7.25 -2.03 1.43
C GLU A 174 8.37 -3.06 1.64
N LEU A 175 8.17 -4.29 1.16
CA LEU A 175 9.20 -5.33 1.20
C LEU A 175 10.48 -4.88 0.47
N LEU A 176 10.32 -4.23 -0.69
CA LEU A 176 11.45 -3.72 -1.47
C LEU A 176 12.22 -2.65 -0.70
N THR A 177 11.53 -1.70 -0.05
CA THR A 177 12.18 -0.72 0.83
C THR A 177 12.92 -1.38 1.98
N LEU A 178 12.35 -2.40 2.62
CA LEU A 178 13.03 -3.15 3.69
C LEU A 178 14.31 -3.83 3.19
N VAL A 179 14.29 -4.42 1.99
CA VAL A 179 15.48 -4.99 1.35
C VAL A 179 16.52 -3.92 1.08
N VAL A 180 16.12 -2.78 0.49
CA VAL A 180 17.03 -1.65 0.21
C VAL A 180 17.65 -1.11 1.50
N PHE A 181 16.85 -0.92 2.54
CA PHE A 181 17.31 -0.45 3.85
C PHE A 181 18.30 -1.44 4.48
N SER A 182 17.99 -2.74 4.45
CA SER A 182 18.89 -3.79 4.96
C SER A 182 20.22 -3.79 4.20
N LEU A 183 20.19 -3.63 2.88
CA LEU A 183 21.39 -3.51 2.05
C LEU A 183 22.19 -2.24 2.36
N LEU A 184 21.54 -1.10 2.59
CA LEU A 184 22.20 0.14 3.01
C LEU A 184 22.97 -0.08 4.32
N VAL A 185 22.29 -0.58 5.35
CA VAL A 185 22.89 -0.85 6.67
C VAL A 185 24.06 -1.84 6.55
N TYR A 186 23.87 -2.94 5.80
CA TYR A 186 24.92 -3.92 5.57
C TYR A 186 26.15 -3.33 4.84
N ARG A 187 25.93 -2.37 3.93
CA ARG A 187 26.98 -1.75 3.12
C ARG A 187 27.67 -0.56 3.78
N LEU A 188 27.11 -0.04 4.87
CA LEU A 188 27.68 1.07 5.63
C LEU A 188 29.19 0.89 5.90
N PRO A 189 29.70 -0.26 6.40
CA PRO A 189 31.12 -0.42 6.67
C PRO A 189 31.98 -0.37 5.40
N THR A 190 31.46 -0.88 4.28
CA THR A 190 32.18 -0.94 3.00
C THR A 190 32.27 0.40 2.28
N ALA A 191 31.29 1.29 2.48
CA ALA A 191 31.32 2.64 1.91
C ALA A 191 32.41 3.52 2.54
N PHE A 192 32.69 3.33 3.84
CA PHE A 192 33.65 4.14 4.58
C PHE A 192 35.04 3.53 4.72
N ARG A 193 35.21 2.23 4.43
CA ARG A 193 36.52 1.55 4.52
C ARG A 193 37.51 2.17 3.54
N LYS A 194 38.63 2.70 4.04
CA LYS A 194 39.78 3.05 3.18
C LYS A 194 40.19 1.77 2.45
N ARG A 195 40.15 1.78 1.11
CA ARG A 195 40.85 0.77 0.32
C ARG A 195 42.33 1.02 0.61
N THR A 196 42.92 0.19 1.48
CA THR A 196 44.37 0.09 1.57
C THR A 196 44.82 -0.39 0.19
N THR A 197 45.26 0.57 -0.63
CA THR A 197 46.06 0.26 -1.80
C THR A 197 47.24 -0.53 -1.27
N ARG A 198 47.21 -1.86 -1.42
CA ARG A 198 48.41 -2.67 -1.22
C ARG A 198 49.48 -2.00 -2.07
N PRO A 199 50.60 -1.52 -1.50
CA PRO A 199 51.67 -0.99 -2.31
C PRO A 199 52.00 -2.08 -3.33
N SER A 200 51.95 -1.72 -4.61
CA SER A 200 52.22 -2.69 -5.66
C SER A 200 53.61 -3.26 -5.38
N LYS A 201 53.72 -4.59 -5.28
CA LYS A 201 55.00 -5.29 -5.05
C LYS A 201 56.05 -4.99 -6.13
N ARG A 202 55.72 -4.21 -7.17
CA ARG A 202 56.63 -3.77 -8.23
C ARG A 202 57.64 -2.70 -7.81
N LEU A 203 57.49 -2.06 -6.64
CA LEU A 203 58.48 -1.10 -6.13
C LEU A 203 59.55 -1.71 -5.20
N LEU A 204 59.45 -3.00 -4.86
CA LEU A 204 60.44 -3.71 -4.03
C LEU A 204 61.43 -4.55 -4.83
N ALA A 205 61.39 -4.50 -6.17
CA ALA A 205 62.35 -5.19 -7.05
C ALA A 205 63.39 -4.23 -7.65
N ALA A 206 63.49 -2.99 -7.14
CA ALA A 206 64.44 -1.98 -7.60
C ALA A 206 65.52 -1.63 -6.55
N TRP A 207 65.70 -2.48 -5.55
CA TRP A 207 66.79 -2.41 -4.56
C TRP A 207 67.49 -3.75 -4.46
#